data_AF-A0A8B5N4Z4-F1
#
_entry.id   AF-A0A8B5N4Z4-F1
#
_cell.length_a   1.000
_cell.length_b   1.000
_cell.length_c   1.000
_cell.angle_alpha   90.00
_cell.angle_beta   90.00
_cell.angle_gamma   90.00
#
_symmetry.space_group_name_H-M   'P 1'
#
loop_
_entity.id
_entity.type
_entity.pdbx_description
1 polymer ?
#
loop_
_entity_poly.entity_id
_entity_poly.type
_entity_poly.pdbx_seq_one_letter_code
_entity_poly.pdbx_strand_id
1 'polypeptide(L)'
;MEVKMNQTSRNLILTILSFVVLMTLWNCHTEYTNAPEICALLVADDQSLLQKDLDSLNRGDITQEQFELRKRNRENGSLGICLIALIKTKENSNF
;
A
#
# COMPACT_ATOMS: atom_id res chain seq x y z
N MET A 1 -3.63 33.47 33.50
CA MET A 1 -2.17 33.55 33.73
C MET A 1 -1.49 32.92 32.53
N GLU A 2 -0.97 33.72 31.60
CA GLU A 2 -0.17 33.19 30.50
C GLU A 2 1.19 32.78 31.06
N VAL A 3 1.45 31.48 31.10
CA VAL A 3 2.77 30.94 31.46
C VAL A 3 3.72 31.30 30.32
N LYS A 4 4.47 32.40 30.45
CA LYS A 4 5.58 32.74 29.55
C LYS A 4 6.66 31.68 29.70
N MET A 5 6.59 30.66 28.85
CA MET A 5 7.56 29.58 28.81
C MET A 5 8.92 30.11 28.34
N ASN A 6 9.94 29.96 29.18
CA ASN A 6 11.31 30.42 28.91
C ASN A 6 11.87 29.75 27.64
N GLN A 7 12.63 30.49 26.83
CA GLN A 7 13.21 30.03 25.55
C GLN A 7 13.98 28.72 25.72
N THR A 8 14.77 28.61 26.78
CA THR A 8 15.55 27.42 27.11
C THR A 8 14.63 26.23 27.39
N SER A 9 13.53 26.43 28.11
CA SER A 9 12.54 25.39 28.40
C SER A 9 11.81 24.93 27.15
N ARG A 10 11.49 25.85 26.22
CA ARG A 10 10.86 25.51 24.94
C ARG A 10 11.76 24.66 24.05
N ASN A 11 13.04 25.03 23.95
CA ASN A 11 14.02 24.27 23.18
C ASN A 11 14.20 22.88 23.77
N LEU A 12 14.25 22.77 25.10
CA LEU A 12 14.41 21.50 25.81
C LEU A 12 13.21 20.56 25.57
N ILE A 13 11.98 21.10 25.59
CA ILE A 13 10.77 20.35 25.24
C ILE A 13 10.80 19.86 23.78
N LEU A 14 11.23 20.71 22.83
CA LEU A 14 11.34 20.33 21.42
C LEU A 14 12.39 19.23 21.20
N THR A 15 13.52 19.30 21.90
CA THR A 15 14.56 18.25 21.83
C THR A 15 14.04 16.92 22.37
N ILE A 16 13.32 16.93 23.49
CA ILE A 16 12.70 15.72 24.06
C ILE A 16 11.67 15.13 23.07
N LEU A 17 10.79 15.96 22.51
CA LEU A 17 9.81 15.52 21.52
C LEU A 17 10.47 14.91 20.28
N SER A 18 11.51 15.56 19.74
CA SER A 18 12.27 15.06 18.60
C SER A 18 12.94 13.72 18.92
N PHE A 19 13.50 13.56 20.12
CA PHE A 19 14.14 12.32 20.55
C PHE A 19 13.13 11.18 20.73
N VAL A 20 11.95 11.46 21.28
CA VAL A 20 10.85 10.48 21.40
C VAL A 20 10.42 10.01 20.01
N VAL A 21 10.23 10.92 19.06
CA VAL A 21 9.88 10.57 17.67
C VAL A 21 10.97 9.71 17.02
N LEU A 22 12.25 10.09 17.17
CA LEU A 22 13.38 9.31 16.65
C LEU A 22 13.44 7.89 17.25
N MET A 23 13.16 7.75 18.56
CA MET A 23 13.11 6.46 19.22
C MET A 23 11.92 5.59 18.74
N THR A 24 10.78 6.20 18.43
CA THR A 24 9.64 5.46 17.83
C THR A 24 9.92 5.02 16.40
N LEU A 25 10.73 5.76 15.65
CA LEU A 25 11.18 5.39 14.31
C LEU A 25 12.26 4.29 14.34
N TRP A 26 13.07 4.21 15.39
CA TRP A 26 14.12 3.20 15.52
C TRP A 26 13.56 1.77 15.70
N ASN A 27 12.39 1.66 16.32
CA ASN A 27 11.64 0.40 16.44
C ASN A 27 10.61 0.19 15.31
N CYS A 28 10.68 0.99 14.24
CA CYS A 28 9.86 0.75 13.06
C CYS A 28 10.37 -0.52 12.38
N HIS A 29 9.74 -1.65 12.72
CA HIS A 29 10.01 -2.96 12.13
C HIS A 29 9.92 -2.86 10.60
N THR A 30 10.99 -3.24 9.91
CA THR A 30 11.07 -3.35 8.44
C THR A 30 10.12 -4.40 7.86
N GLU A 31 9.40 -5.12 8.73
CA GLU A 31 8.41 -6.15 8.44
C GLU A 31 7.21 -5.65 7.61
N TYR A 32 6.90 -4.34 7.64
CA TYR A 32 5.86 -3.73 6.81
C TYR A 32 6.30 -3.37 5.38
N THR A 33 7.44 -3.88 4.91
CA THR A 33 7.74 -3.94 3.47
C THR A 33 7.00 -5.08 2.75
N ASN A 34 6.20 -5.87 3.49
CA ASN A 34 5.31 -6.91 2.99
C ASN A 34 3.87 -6.41 3.14
N ALA A 35 3.37 -5.72 2.13
CA ALA A 35 2.16 -4.92 2.24
C ALA A 35 0.93 -5.65 1.66
N PRO A 36 0.10 -6.34 2.47
CA PRO A 36 -1.18 -6.90 2.03
C PRO A 36 -2.13 -5.81 1.51
N GLU A 37 -1.96 -4.56 1.95
CA GLU A 37 -2.61 -3.38 1.37
C GLU A 37 -2.25 -3.15 -0.11
N ILE A 38 -1.07 -3.57 -0.60
CA ILE A 38 -0.74 -3.51 -2.05
C ILE A 38 -1.60 -4.53 -2.81
N CYS A 39 -1.82 -5.73 -2.28
CA CYS A 39 -2.72 -6.70 -2.88
C CYS A 39 -4.17 -6.20 -2.89
N ALA A 40 -4.64 -5.64 -1.77
CA ALA A 40 -5.99 -5.07 -1.67
C ALA A 40 -6.17 -3.90 -2.66
N LEU A 41 -5.16 -3.04 -2.81
CA LEU A 41 -5.15 -1.94 -3.77
C LEU A 41 -5.16 -2.43 -5.22
N LEU A 42 -4.34 -3.44 -5.54
CA LEU A 42 -4.28 -4.05 -6.87
C LEU A 42 -5.60 -4.73 -7.26
N VAL A 43 -6.25 -5.42 -6.32
CA VAL A 43 -7.57 -6.04 -6.56
C VAL A 43 -8.64 -4.97 -6.83
N ALA A 44 -8.62 -3.86 -6.10
CA ALA A 44 -9.55 -2.76 -6.32
C ALA A 44 -9.33 -2.07 -7.69
N ASP A 45 -8.07 -1.89 -8.10
CA ASP A 45 -7.72 -1.32 -9.40
C ASP A 45 -8.11 -2.27 -10.55
N ASP A 46 -7.90 -3.58 -10.39
CA ASP A 46 -8.34 -4.60 -11.34
C ASP A 46 -9.86 -4.57 -11.59
N GLN A 47 -10.67 -4.39 -10.55
CA GLN A 47 -12.12 -4.26 -10.70
C GLN A 47 -12.52 -3.00 -11.46
N SER A 48 -11.86 -1.86 -11.19
CA SER A 48 -12.10 -0.61 -11.93
C SER A 48 -11.75 -0.76 -13.41
N LEU A 49 -10.62 -1.42 -13.69
CA LEU A 49 -10.15 -1.65 -15.06
C LEU A 49 -11.03 -2.65 -15.81
N LEU A 50 -11.54 -3.67 -15.13
CA LEU A 50 -12.51 -4.61 -15.71
C LEU A 50 -13.79 -3.90 -16.14
N GLN A 51 -14.31 -3.01 -15.29
CA GLN A 51 -15.49 -2.22 -15.62
C GLN A 51 -15.25 -1.30 -16.83
N LYS A 52 -14.08 -0.64 -16.89
CA LYS A 52 -13.71 0.20 -18.05
C LYS A 52 -13.60 -0.61 -19.34
N ASP A 53 -13.03 -1.82 -19.29
CA ASP A 53 -12.94 -2.68 -20.46
C ASP A 53 -14.33 -3.23 -20.86
N LEU A 54 -15.22 -3.50 -19.90
CA LEU A 54 -16.61 -3.90 -20.18
C LEU A 54 -17.38 -2.75 -20.86
N ASP A 55 -17.21 -1.52 -20.37
CA ASP A 55 -17.83 -0.35 -21.00
C ASP A 55 -17.26 -0.12 -22.41
N SER A 56 -15.97 -0.36 -22.61
CA SER A 56 -15.31 -0.26 -23.94
C SER A 56 -15.81 -1.35 -24.89
N LEU A 57 -16.06 -2.56 -24.40
CA LEU A 57 -16.69 -3.64 -25.16
C LEU A 57 -18.12 -3.28 -25.55
N ASN A 58 -18.91 -2.76 -24.60
CA ASN A 58 -20.29 -2.34 -24.84
C ASN A 58 -20.41 -1.18 -25.85
N ARG A 59 -19.42 -0.28 -25.88
CA ARG A 59 -19.33 0.79 -26.87
C ARG A 59 -18.80 0.32 -28.23
N GLY A 60 -18.25 -0.89 -28.32
CA GLY A 60 -17.62 -1.42 -29.52
C GLY A 60 -16.20 -0.90 -29.78
N ASP A 61 -15.57 -0.25 -28.79
CA ASP A 61 -14.19 0.26 -28.87
C ASP A 61 -13.15 -0.88 -28.89
N ILE A 62 -13.51 -2.03 -28.30
CA ILE A 62 -12.71 -3.26 -28.28
C ILE A 62 -13.56 -4.47 -28.66
N THR A 63 -12.92 -5.52 -29.16
CA THR A 63 -13.58 -6.79 -29.48
C THR A 63 -13.71 -7.69 -28.24
N GLN A 64 -14.60 -8.69 -28.31
CA GLN A 64 -14.72 -9.73 -27.27
C GLN A 64 -13.37 -10.43 -27.01
N GLU A 65 -12.63 -10.73 -28.08
CA GLU A 65 -11.32 -11.38 -27.96
C GLU A 65 -10.32 -10.51 -27.18
N GLN A 66 -10.29 -9.19 -27.47
CA GLN A 66 -9.43 -8.24 -26.78
C GLN A 66 -9.83 -8.09 -25.30
N PHE A 67 -11.12 -8.09 -25.00
CA PHE A 67 -11.62 -8.08 -23.63
C PHE A 67 -11.15 -9.32 -22.84
N GLU A 68 -11.35 -10.52 -23.38
CA GLU A 68 -10.94 -11.77 -22.72
C GLU A 68 -9.41 -11.90 -22.59
N LEU A 69 -8.64 -11.38 -23.55
CA LEU A 69 -7.19 -11.34 -23.46
C LEU A 69 -6.72 -10.41 -22.33
N ARG A 70 -7.29 -9.20 -22.23
CA ARG A 70 -6.96 -8.23 -21.17
C ARG A 70 -7.35 -8.75 -19.80
N LYS A 71 -8.52 -9.39 -19.68
CA LYS A 71 -8.98 -10.03 -18.46
C LYS A 71 -7.99 -11.10 -17.97
N ARG A 72 -7.62 -12.05 -18.84
CA ARG A 72 -6.65 -13.11 -18.48
C ARG A 72 -5.27 -12.55 -18.13
N ASN A 73 -4.81 -11.53 -18.85
CA ASN A 73 -3.52 -10.90 -18.55
C ASN A 73 -3.49 -10.26 -17.16
N ARG A 74 -4.59 -9.63 -16.74
CA ARG A 74 -4.70 -9.08 -15.38
C ARG A 74 -4.81 -10.16 -14.34
N GLU A 75 -5.69 -11.16 -14.52
CA GLU A 75 -5.81 -12.30 -13.62
C GLU A 75 -4.43 -12.96 -13.38
N ASN A 76 -3.65 -13.20 -14.44
CA ASN A 76 -2.32 -13.79 -14.31
C ASN A 76 -1.31 -12.86 -13.62
N GLY A 77 -1.35 -11.56 -13.90
CA GLY A 77 -0.46 -10.56 -13.31
C GLY A 77 -0.75 -10.29 -11.83
N SER A 78 -2.02 -10.06 -11.49
CA SER A 78 -2.44 -9.74 -10.13
C SER A 78 -2.36 -10.95 -9.20
N LEU A 79 -2.66 -12.16 -9.70
CA LEU A 79 -2.38 -13.40 -8.96
C LEU A 79 -0.91 -13.57 -8.65
N GLY A 80 -0.01 -13.24 -9.60
CA GLY A 80 1.44 -13.29 -9.39
C GLY A 80 1.91 -12.37 -8.26
N ILE A 81 1.46 -11.11 -8.28
CA ILE A 81 1.81 -10.13 -7.24
C ILE A 81 1.22 -10.53 -5.89
N CYS A 82 -0.04 -11.01 -5.87
CA CYS A 82 -0.69 -11.50 -4.66
C CYS A 82 0.00 -12.73 -4.06
N LEU A 83 0.42 -13.69 -4.89
CA LEU A 83 1.15 -14.87 -4.46
C LEU A 83 2.51 -14.52 -3.87
N ILE A 84 3.25 -13.59 -4.49
CA ILE A 84 4.55 -13.13 -3.97
C ILE A 84 4.38 -12.48 -2.60
N ALA A 85 3.35 -11.64 -2.44
CA ALA A 85 3.03 -11.02 -1.15
C ALA A 85 2.69 -12.09 -0.09
N LEU A 86 1.83 -13.07 -0.42
CA LEU A 86 1.45 -14.14 0.50
C LEU A 86 2.62 -15.07 0.88
N ILE A 87 3.49 -15.42 -0.07
CA ILE A 87 4.68 -16.24 0.19
C ILE A 87 5.64 -15.51 1.11
N LYS A 88 5.91 -14.22 0.86
CA LYS A 88 6.75 -13.40 1.75
C LYS A 88 6.16 -13.25 3.14
N THR A 89 4.85 -13.05 3.26
CA THR A 89 4.19 -13.01 4.58
C THR A 89 4.35 -14.34 5.33
N LYS A 90 4.28 -15.48 4.62
CA LYS A 90 4.45 -16.82 5.19
C LYS A 90 5.90 -17.15 5.55
N GLU A 91 6.87 -16.69 4.77
CA GLU A 91 8.30 -16.86 5.07
C GLU A 91 8.74 -15.98 6.25
N ASN A 92 8.14 -14.79 6.38
CA ASN A 92 8.47 -13.83 7.44
C ASN A 92 7.70 -14.08 8.75
N SER A 93 6.64 -14.88 8.74
CA SER A 93 5.87 -15.29 9.93
C SER A 93 6.50 -16.45 10.72
N ASN A 94 7.80 -16.68 10.57
CA ASN A 94 8.53 -17.80 11.18
C ASN A 94 9.35 -17.35 12.42
N PHE A 95 8.79 -16.46 13.22
CA PHE A 95 9.25 -16.08 14.56
C PHE A 95 8.07 -15.96 15.53
#